data_AF-A0A2K5APS4-F1
#
_entry.id   AF-A0A2K5APS4-F1
#
_cell.length_a   1.000
_cell.length_b   1.000
_cell.length_c   1.000
_cell.angle_alpha   90.00
_cell.angle_beta   90.00
_cell.angle_gamma   90.00
#
_symmetry.space_group_name_H-M   'P 1'
#
loop_
_entity.id
_entity.type
_entity.pdbx_description
1 polymer ?
#
loop_
_entity_poly.entity_id
_entity_poly.type
_entity_poly.pdbx_seq_one_letter_code
_entity_poly.pdbx_strand_id
1 'polypeptide(L)' 'MSSEVRFCDRCMRRTRHDIVVEPEMATYKRRRLYRCSICGKESWKRGLRPSSEISY' A
#
# COMPACT_ATOMS: atom_id res chain seq x y z
N MET A 1 -5.28 13.17 -2.22
CA MET A 1 -5.14 12.01 -1.32
C MET A 1 -4.96 10.77 -2.20
N SER A 2 -3.78 10.17 -2.18
CA SER A 2 -3.49 8.98 -2.99
C SER A 2 -4.09 7.74 -2.30
N SER A 3 -5.02 7.07 -2.96
CA SER A 3 -5.68 5.86 -2.45
C SER A 3 -5.36 4.67 -3.35
N GLU A 4 -4.87 3.57 -2.77
CA GLU A 4 -4.48 2.35 -3.48
C GLU A 4 -5.32 1.15 -3.04
N VAL A 5 -5.64 0.24 -3.96
CA VAL A 5 -6.32 -1.01 -3.63
C VAL A 5 -5.28 -2.05 -3.22
N ARG A 6 -5.30 -2.43 -1.93
CA ARG A 6 -4.38 -3.42 -1.36
C ARG A 6 -5.14 -4.50 -0.62
N PHE A 7 -4.53 -5.68 -0.50
CA PHE A 7 -5.06 -6.73 0.36
C PHE A 7 -4.94 -6.29 1.82
N CYS A 8 -6.04 -6.37 2.57
CA CYS A 8 -6.06 -6.10 4.00
C CYS A 8 -6.15 -7.41 4.77
N ASP A 9 -5.22 -7.64 5.70
CA ASP A 9 -5.17 -8.86 6.51
C ASP A 9 -6.40 -9.01 7.43
N ARG A 10 -6.97 -7.88 7.89
CA ARG A 10 -8.19 -7.88 8.73
C ARG A 10 -9.46 -8.16 7.93
N CYS A 11 -9.60 -7.58 6.75
CA CYS A 11 -10.76 -7.79 5.90
C CYS A 11 -10.64 -9.05 5.05
N MET A 12 -9.45 -9.66 5.00
CA MET A 12 -9.07 -10.76 4.11
C MET A 12 -9.50 -10.52 2.65
N ARG A 13 -9.52 -9.25 2.22
CA ARG A 13 -10.01 -8.82 0.90
C ARG A 13 -9.20 -7.65 0.39
N ARG A 14 -9.20 -7.48 -0.93
CA ARG A 14 -8.72 -6.26 -1.59
C ARG A 14 -9.66 -5.11 -1.26
N THR A 15 -9.13 -4.11 -0.59
CA THR A 15 -9.88 -2.96 -0.07
C THR A 15 -9.12 -1.68 -0.42
N ARG A 16 -9.84 -0.57 -0.51
CA ARG A 16 -9.22 0.75 -0.72
C ARG A 16 -8.46 1.13 0.55
N HIS A 17 -7.23 1.57 0.38
CA HIS A 17 -6.40 2.09 1.44
C HIS A 17 -5.92 3.48 1.08
N ASP A 18 -6.05 4.41 2.03
CA ASP A 18 -5.58 5.77 1.93
C ASP A 18 -4.11 5.85 2.37
N ILE A 19 -3.28 6.55 1.61
CA ILE A 19 -1.88 6.80 1.98
C ILE A 19 -1.87 7.93 3.01
N VAL A 20 -1.59 7.59 4.26
CA VAL A 20 -1.51 8.53 5.38
C VAL A 20 -0.13 9.16 5.48
N VAL A 21 0.91 8.36 5.21
CA VAL A 21 2.31 8.81 5.23
C VAL A 21 2.96 8.39 3.93
N GLU A 22 3.32 9.39 3.13
CA GLU A 22 4.15 9.21 1.94
C GLU A 22 5.55 9.78 2.22
N PRO A 23 6.63 9.00 1.99
CA PRO A 23 7.98 9.55 2.06
C PRO A 23 8.18 10.59 0.95
N GLU A 24 9.07 11.57 1.18
CA GLU A 24 9.41 12.61 0.19
C GLU A 24 9.72 12.07 -1.22
N MET A 25 10.24 10.85 -1.30
CA MET A 25 10.54 10.17 -2.55
C MET A 25 9.85 8.81 -2.61
N ALA A 26 8.88 8.72 -3.50
CA ALA A 26 7.99 7.59 -3.74
C ALA A 26 8.70 6.39 -4.42
N THR A 27 9.68 5.77 -3.76
CA THR A 27 10.38 4.57 -4.27
C THR A 27 9.75 3.27 -3.79
N TYR A 28 9.83 2.18 -4.57
CA TYR A 28 9.31 0.86 -4.16
C TYR A 28 9.98 0.31 -2.89
N LYS A 29 11.25 0.71 -2.65
CA LYS A 29 12.03 0.31 -1.48
C LYS A 29 11.52 0.94 -0.19
N ARG A 30 10.96 2.16 -0.27
CA ARG A 30 10.45 2.87 0.90
C ARG A 30 9.05 2.36 1.27
N ARG A 31 8.78 2.31 2.57
CA ARG A 31 7.47 1.95 3.11
C ARG A 31 6.60 3.20 3.15
N ARG A 32 5.32 3.02 2.86
CA ARG A 32 4.27 4.05 3.05
C ARG A 32 3.27 3.53 4.08
N LEU A 33 2.66 4.44 4.83
CA LEU A 33 1.61 4.07 5.77
C LEU A 33 0.27 4.08 5.04
N TYR A 34 -0.39 2.93 5.01
CA TYR A 34 -1.69 2.75 4.37
C TYR A 34 -2.75 2.52 5.44
N ARG A 35 -3.85 3.27 5.36
CA ARG A 35 -5.02 3.11 6.21
C ARG A 35 -6.16 2.51 5.41
N CYS A 36 -6.60 1.32 5.79
CA CYS A 36 -7.76 0.69 5.15
C CYS A 36 -9.02 1.52 5.41
N SER A 37 -9.75 1.91 4.36
CA SER A 37 -10.97 2.72 4.50
C SER A 37 -12.16 1.91 5.06
N ILE A 38 -12.08 0.58 5.10
CA ILE A 38 -13.14 -0.31 5.63
C ILE A 38 -12.96 -0.59 7.12
N CYS A 39 -11.79 -1.09 7.52
CA CYS A 39 -11.53 -1.48 8.91
C CYS A 39 -10.72 -0.46 9.71
N GLY A 40 -10.31 0.65 9.07
CA GLY A 40 -9.49 1.70 9.68
C GLY A 40 -8.06 1.28 10.02
N LYS A 41 -7.63 0.06 9.67
CA LYS A 41 -6.32 -0.45 10.07
C LYS A 41 -5.21 0.24 9.31
N GLU A 42 -4.26 0.79 10.06
CA GLU A 42 -3.02 1.36 9.55
C GLU A 42 -1.95 0.28 9.44
N SER A 43 -1.25 0.24 8.32
CA SER A 43 -0.24 -0.77 8.02
C SER A 43 0.86 -0.19 7.15
N TRP A 44 2.10 -0.48 7.53
CA TRP A 44 3.27 -0.11 6.74
C TRP A 44 3.46 -1.12 5.61
N LYS A 45 3.29 -0.67 4.36
CA LYS A 45 3.51 -1.53 3.18
C LYS A 45 4.55 -0.91 2.27
N ARG A 46 5.33 -1.76 1.60
CA ARG A 46 6.24 -1.33 0.53
C ARG A 46 5.42 -0.95 -0.71
N GLY A 47 5.98 -0.07 -1.54
CA GLY A 47 5.42 0.20 -2.86
C GLY A 47 5.28 -1.10 -3.67
N LEU A 48 4.30 -1.16 -4.59
CA LEU A 48 4.26 -2.28 -5.54
C LEU A 48 5.57 -2.27 -6.32
N ARG A 49 6.24 -3.41 -6.37
CA ARG A 49 7.38 -3.60 -7.26
C ARG A 49 6.80 -3.55 -8.69
N PRO A 50 7.35 -2.72 -9.60
CA PRO A 50 6.90 -2.73 -10.98
C PRO A 50 7.10 -4.14 -11.56
N SER A 51 6.08 -4.66 -12.24
CA SER A 51 6.04 -6.04 -12.76
C SER A 51 7.15 -6.34 -13.79
N SER A 52 7.84 -5.32 -14.27
CA SER A 52 8.88 -5.36 -15.32
C SER A 52 10.18 -6.06 -14.89
N GLU A 53 10.33 -6.43 -13.61
CA GLU A 53 11.54 -7.09 -13.07
C GLU A 53 11.25 -8.56 -12.69
N ILE A 54 10.25 -9.19 -13.31
CA ILE A 54 10.04 -10.64 -13.26
C ILE A 54 10.72 -11.21 -14.50
N SER A 55 12.06 -11.30 -14.46
CA SER A 55 12.80 -12.12 -15.42
C SER A 55 12.66 -13.58 -14.98
N TYR A 56 12.07 -14.40 -15.85
CA TYR A 56 12.03 -15.86 -15.72
C TYR A 56 13.43 -16.47 -15.79
#